data_AF-A0A376LPP2-F1
#
_entry.id   AF-A0A376LPP2-F1
#
_cell.length_a   1.000
_cell.length_b   1.000
_cell.length_c   1.000
_cell.angle_alpha   90.00
_cell.angle_beta   90.00
_cell.angle_gamma   90.00
#
_symmetry.space_group_name_H-M   'P 1'
#
loop_
_entity.id
_entity.type
_entity.pdbx_description
1 polymer ?
#
loop_
_entity_poly.entity_id
_entity_poly.type
_entity_poly.pdbx_seq_one_letter_code
_entity_poly.pdbx_strand_id
1 'polypeptide(L)'
;MNAYNSLIDTFSSLTKYTAVDAGADSQNSSNGALLGDSTLRTIQTQLKSMLSNTVSSSNYKTLAQIGITTDPSDGKLELDADKLTAALKKDASGVGALIVGDGKKTGITTTIGSNLTSWLSTTGIIKAATDGVSKTLNKLTKDYNAASDRIDAQVARYKEQFTQLDVLMTSLNSTSSYLTQQFENNSNSK
;
A
#
# COMPACT_ATOMS: atom_id res chain seq x y z
N MET A 1 -9.11 16.12 -20.16
CA MET A 1 -8.41 14.96 -20.74
C MET A 1 -7.00 14.84 -20.18
N ASN A 2 -6.11 15.79 -20.45
CA ASN A 2 -4.70 15.74 -19.99
C ASN A 2 -4.56 15.48 -18.48
N ALA A 3 -5.26 16.24 -17.64
CA ALA A 3 -5.22 16.04 -16.18
C ALA A 3 -5.66 14.62 -15.75
N TYR A 4 -6.68 14.05 -16.41
CA TYR A 4 -7.11 12.68 -16.14
C TYR A 4 -6.06 11.66 -16.64
N ASN A 5 -5.54 11.82 -17.86
CA ASN A 5 -4.53 10.91 -18.40
C ASN A 5 -3.25 10.94 -17.57
N SER A 6 -2.79 12.12 -17.13
CA SER A 6 -1.65 12.27 -16.22
C SER A 6 -1.89 11.65 -14.85
N LEU A 7 -3.13 11.69 -14.35
CA LEU A 7 -3.50 10.99 -13.12
C LEU A 7 -3.43 9.46 -13.31
N ILE A 8 -3.95 8.95 -14.43
CA ILE A 8 -3.85 7.54 -14.78
C ILE A 8 -2.39 7.10 -14.94
N ASP A 9 -1.54 7.93 -15.54
CA ASP A 9 -0.09 7.67 -15.62
C ASP A 9 0.55 7.58 -14.23
N THR A 10 0.20 8.52 -13.34
CA THR A 10 0.70 8.54 -11.97
C THR A 10 0.25 7.29 -11.21
N PHE A 11 -1.02 6.89 -11.30
CA PHE A 11 -1.52 5.67 -10.68
C PHE A 11 -0.84 4.43 -11.26
N SER A 12 -0.73 4.34 -12.59
CA SER A 12 -0.09 3.21 -13.26
C SER A 12 1.38 3.05 -12.84
N SER A 13 2.09 4.16 -12.63
CA SER A 13 3.45 4.16 -12.10
C SER A 13 3.49 3.71 -10.63
N LEU A 14 2.63 4.25 -9.77
CA LEU A 14 2.61 3.97 -8.33
C LEU A 14 2.11 2.56 -8.00
N THR A 15 1.23 1.97 -8.83
CA THR A 15 0.68 0.63 -8.62
C THR A 15 1.29 -0.42 -9.54
N LYS A 16 2.37 -0.08 -10.26
CA LYS A 16 3.01 -0.96 -11.24
C LYS A 16 3.39 -2.29 -10.59
N TYR A 17 2.97 -3.37 -11.23
CA TYR A 17 3.44 -4.72 -10.94
C TYR A 17 4.31 -5.22 -12.08
N THR A 18 5.46 -5.77 -11.74
CA THR A 18 6.32 -6.50 -12.66
C THR A 18 6.37 -7.94 -12.20
N ALA A 19 5.92 -8.86 -13.07
CA ALA A 19 5.98 -10.28 -12.78
C ALA A 19 7.42 -10.70 -12.45
N VAL A 20 7.56 -11.53 -11.41
CA VAL A 20 8.82 -12.17 -11.07
C VAL A 20 8.84 -13.58 -11.64
N ASP A 21 10.04 -14.06 -11.95
CA ASP A 21 10.22 -15.44 -12.41
C ASP A 21 9.77 -16.43 -11.33
N ALA A 22 9.26 -17.58 -11.76
CA ALA A 22 8.84 -18.64 -10.85
C ALA A 22 10.03 -19.10 -9.99
N GLY A 23 9.91 -18.92 -8.67
CA GLY A 23 10.96 -19.28 -7.70
C GLY A 23 11.85 -18.12 -7.26
N ALA A 24 11.57 -16.87 -7.64
CA ALA A 24 12.30 -15.72 -7.12
C ALA A 24 11.98 -15.48 -5.63
N ASP A 25 13.03 -15.33 -4.81
CA ASP A 25 12.93 -15.07 -3.36
C ASP A 25 12.52 -13.63 -3.02
N SER A 26 12.46 -12.73 -4.00
CA SER A 26 12.16 -11.32 -3.80
C SER A 26 11.31 -10.71 -4.92
N GLN A 27 10.54 -9.68 -4.57
CA GLN A 27 9.74 -8.90 -5.51
C GLN A 27 10.63 -8.03 -6.40
N ASN A 28 10.17 -7.71 -7.60
CA ASN A 28 10.90 -6.83 -8.51
C ASN A 28 11.03 -5.40 -7.93
N SER A 29 12.24 -4.86 -7.89
CA SER A 29 12.52 -3.50 -7.38
C SER A 29 11.90 -2.38 -8.22
N SER A 30 11.43 -2.69 -9.43
CA SER A 30 10.68 -1.77 -10.30
C SER A 30 9.18 -1.73 -10.00
N ASN A 31 8.70 -2.46 -8.99
CA ASN A 31 7.33 -2.37 -8.53
C ASN A 31 7.05 -0.97 -7.98
N GLY A 32 5.85 -0.46 -8.25
CA GLY A 32 5.41 0.83 -7.74
C GLY A 32 5.31 0.84 -6.22
N ALA A 33 5.60 1.99 -5.60
CA ALA A 33 5.63 2.14 -4.15
C ALA A 33 4.29 1.84 -3.46
N LEU A 34 3.18 1.90 -4.21
CA LEU A 34 1.82 1.65 -3.75
C LEU A 34 1.20 0.42 -4.45
N LEU A 35 2.05 -0.51 -4.90
CA LEU A 35 1.59 -1.80 -5.40
C LEU A 35 0.74 -2.50 -4.33
N GLY A 36 -0.48 -2.90 -4.71
CA GLY A 36 -1.42 -3.56 -3.81
C GLY A 36 -2.24 -2.60 -2.94
N ASP A 37 -2.02 -1.28 -3.03
CA ASP A 37 -2.84 -0.29 -2.35
C ASP A 37 -4.29 -0.32 -2.88
N SER A 38 -5.23 -0.62 -1.98
CA SER A 38 -6.65 -0.74 -2.30
C SER A 38 -7.34 0.61 -2.47
N THR A 39 -6.78 1.68 -1.90
CA THR A 39 -7.35 3.03 -1.94
C THR A 39 -7.18 3.65 -3.32
N LEU A 40 -5.99 3.53 -3.91
CA LEU A 40 -5.74 3.96 -5.29
C LEU A 40 -6.63 3.20 -6.29
N ARG A 41 -6.75 1.88 -6.11
CA ARG A 41 -7.61 1.04 -6.96
C ARG A 41 -9.09 1.43 -6.85
N THR A 42 -9.53 1.80 -5.65
CA THR A 42 -10.90 2.28 -5.42
C THR A 42 -11.14 3.59 -6.14
N ILE A 43 -10.22 4.56 -6.02
CA ILE A 43 -10.30 5.85 -6.72
C ILE A 43 -10.35 5.65 -8.23
N GLN A 44 -9.45 4.84 -8.79
CA GLN A 44 -9.40 4.55 -10.22
C GLN A 44 -10.71 3.93 -10.72
N THR A 45 -11.25 2.96 -9.97
CA THR A 45 -12.52 2.30 -10.31
C THR A 45 -13.70 3.28 -10.25
N GLN A 46 -13.74 4.14 -9.23
CA GLN A 46 -14.78 5.17 -9.08
C GLN A 46 -14.70 6.19 -10.22
N LEU A 47 -13.51 6.68 -10.58
CA LEU A 47 -13.32 7.57 -11.72
C LEU A 47 -13.78 6.94 -13.04
N LYS A 48 -13.37 5.70 -13.31
CA LYS A 48 -13.79 4.95 -14.51
C LYS A 48 -15.31 4.77 -14.55
N SER A 49 -15.92 4.45 -13.41
CA SER A 49 -17.37 4.35 -13.26
C SER A 49 -18.08 5.67 -13.58
N MET A 50 -17.56 6.80 -13.09
CA MET A 50 -18.15 8.14 -13.37
C MET A 50 -18.05 8.53 -14.85
N LEU A 51 -16.95 8.16 -15.52
CA LEU A 51 -16.76 8.43 -16.95
C LEU A 51 -17.65 7.54 -17.85
N SER A 52 -17.98 6.33 -17.38
CA SER A 52 -18.86 5.40 -18.10
C SER A 52 -20.35 5.63 -17.80
N ASN A 53 -20.70 6.00 -16.57
CA ASN A 53 -22.08 6.15 -16.09
C ASN A 53 -22.57 7.59 -16.20
N THR A 54 -22.48 8.15 -17.40
CA THR A 54 -22.83 9.54 -17.65
C THR A 54 -24.34 9.68 -17.81
N VAL A 55 -24.95 10.53 -16.96
CA VAL A 55 -26.38 10.85 -17.04
C VAL A 55 -26.51 12.27 -17.56
N SER A 56 -27.11 12.41 -18.73
CA SER A 56 -27.40 13.68 -19.36
C SER A 56 -28.86 13.74 -19.78
N SER A 57 -29.48 14.91 -19.61
CA SER A 57 -30.83 15.21 -20.11
C SER A 57 -30.86 15.48 -21.62
N SER A 58 -29.71 15.70 -22.26
CA SER A 58 -29.60 15.97 -23.70
C SER A 58 -29.64 14.70 -24.56
N ASN A 59 -29.57 14.85 -25.88
CA ASN A 59 -29.45 13.72 -26.82
C ASN A 59 -28.12 12.97 -26.68
N TYR A 60 -27.10 13.61 -26.13
CA TYR A 60 -25.81 12.99 -25.81
C TYR A 60 -25.86 12.39 -24.42
N LYS A 61 -25.85 11.05 -24.36
CA LYS A 61 -25.86 10.25 -23.14
C LYS A 61 -24.48 9.75 -22.73
N THR A 62 -23.50 9.67 -23.64
CA THR A 62 -22.16 9.16 -23.34
C THR A 62 -21.04 10.02 -23.94
N LEU A 63 -19.85 9.98 -23.32
CA LEU A 63 -18.64 10.61 -23.83
C LEU A 63 -18.27 10.11 -25.24
N ALA A 64 -18.51 8.82 -25.52
CA ALA A 64 -18.22 8.24 -26.82
C ALA A 64 -19.04 8.89 -27.96
N GLN A 65 -20.26 9.35 -27.68
CA GLN A 65 -21.11 10.02 -28.68
C GLN A 65 -20.60 11.41 -29.08
N ILE A 66 -19.75 12.02 -28.24
CA ILE A 66 -19.09 13.30 -28.53
C ILE A 66 -17.61 13.11 -28.89
N GLY A 67 -17.18 11.88 -29.20
CA GLY A 67 -15.82 11.58 -29.65
C GLY A 67 -14.80 11.39 -28.53
N ILE A 68 -15.22 11.23 -27.27
CA ILE A 68 -14.29 10.93 -26.16
C ILE A 68 -14.45 9.46 -25.77
N THR A 69 -13.43 8.64 -26.02
CA THR A 69 -13.42 7.21 -25.68
C THR A 69 -12.46 6.93 -24.54
N THR A 70 -12.57 5.74 -23.96
CA THR A 70 -11.63 5.25 -22.96
C THR A 70 -10.90 4.04 -23.52
N ASP A 71 -9.57 4.10 -23.52
CA ASP A 71 -8.74 2.97 -23.92
C ASP A 71 -8.99 1.78 -22.95
N PRO A 72 -9.30 0.58 -23.45
CA PRO A 72 -9.64 -0.55 -22.61
C PRO A 72 -8.43 -1.16 -21.88
N SER A 73 -7.21 -0.93 -22.37
CA SER A 73 -5.96 -1.47 -21.86
C SER A 73 -5.40 -0.67 -20.69
N ASP A 74 -5.38 0.67 -20.79
CA ASP A 74 -4.81 1.54 -19.75
C ASP A 74 -5.83 2.46 -19.07
N GLY A 75 -7.04 2.56 -19.61
CA GLY A 75 -8.11 3.38 -19.05
C GLY A 75 -7.96 4.89 -19.32
N LYS A 76 -7.04 5.30 -20.20
CA LYS A 76 -6.88 6.70 -20.61
C LYS A 76 -8.01 7.16 -21.51
N LEU A 77 -8.23 8.47 -21.52
CA LEU A 77 -9.17 9.08 -22.45
C LEU A 77 -8.50 9.40 -23.78
N GLU A 78 -9.19 9.07 -24.85
CA GLU A 78 -8.82 9.38 -26.23
C GLU A 78 -9.85 10.34 -26.84
N LEU A 79 -9.40 11.20 -27.75
CA LEU A 79 -10.24 12.20 -28.40
C LEU A 79 -10.22 12.03 -29.92
N ASP A 80 -11.40 11.78 -30.47
CA ASP A 80 -11.73 11.94 -31.88
C ASP A 80 -12.18 13.39 -32.12
N ALA A 81 -11.24 14.23 -32.57
CA ALA A 81 -11.45 15.66 -32.76
C ALA A 81 -12.52 15.97 -33.81
N ASP A 82 -12.66 15.13 -34.84
CA ASP A 82 -13.65 15.30 -35.90
C ASP A 82 -15.05 15.03 -35.38
N LYS A 83 -15.25 13.96 -34.61
CA LYS A 83 -16.54 13.67 -33.95
C LYS A 83 -16.91 14.74 -32.93
N LEU A 84 -15.96 15.21 -32.13
CA LEU A 84 -16.23 16.30 -31.19
C LEU A 84 -16.65 17.57 -31.91
N THR A 85 -15.94 17.94 -32.98
CA THR A 85 -16.27 19.12 -33.80
C THR A 85 -17.65 18.97 -34.45
N ALA A 86 -17.98 17.79 -34.97
CA ALA A 86 -19.30 17.51 -35.53
C ALA A 86 -20.41 17.58 -34.47
N ALA A 87 -20.17 17.06 -33.27
CA ALA A 87 -21.12 17.11 -32.16
C ALA A 87 -21.36 18.55 -31.68
N LEU A 88 -20.30 19.35 -31.54
CA LEU A 88 -20.40 20.77 -31.18
C LEU A 88 -21.14 21.59 -32.23
N LYS A 89 -20.90 21.35 -33.52
CA LYS A 89 -21.64 22.01 -34.61
C LYS A 89 -23.12 21.62 -34.61
N LYS A 90 -23.44 20.37 -34.26
CA LYS A 90 -24.80 19.86 -34.26
C LYS A 90 -25.61 20.37 -33.06
N ASP A 91 -25.05 20.31 -31.86
CA ASP A 91 -25.71 20.72 -30.62
C ASP A 91 -24.68 21.00 -29.50
N ALA A 92 -24.06 22.17 -29.56
CA ALA A 92 -23.11 22.62 -28.54
C ALA A 92 -23.71 22.66 -27.11
N SER A 93 -25.01 22.98 -27.00
CA SER A 93 -25.71 23.02 -25.72
C SER A 93 -25.84 21.62 -25.12
N GLY A 94 -26.17 20.62 -25.94
CA GLY A 94 -26.24 19.23 -25.52
C GLY A 94 -24.90 18.64 -25.10
N VAL A 95 -23.80 19.03 -25.78
CA VAL A 95 -22.42 18.69 -25.36
C VAL A 95 -22.09 19.33 -24.01
N GLY A 96 -22.42 20.63 -23.83
CA GLY A 96 -22.25 21.33 -22.56
C GLY A 96 -23.05 20.69 -21.42
N ALA A 97 -24.29 20.28 -21.68
CA ALA A 97 -25.14 19.59 -20.70
C ALA A 97 -24.59 18.21 -20.29
N LEU A 98 -23.90 17.50 -21.18
CA LEU A 98 -23.23 16.24 -20.83
C LEU A 98 -21.99 16.49 -19.97
N ILE A 99 -21.14 17.44 -20.37
CA ILE A 99 -19.85 17.69 -19.70
C ILE A 99 -20.05 18.39 -18.36
N VAL A 100 -20.80 19.49 -18.33
CA VAL A 100 -20.97 20.38 -17.16
C VAL A 100 -22.29 20.12 -16.44
N GLY A 101 -23.34 19.73 -17.16
CA GLY A 101 -24.68 19.57 -16.59
C GLY A 101 -25.20 20.86 -15.96
N ASP A 102 -25.81 20.74 -14.78
CA ASP A 102 -26.30 21.86 -13.98
C ASP A 102 -25.21 22.56 -13.14
N GLY A 103 -23.96 22.09 -13.22
CA GLY A 103 -22.82 22.62 -12.45
C GLY A 103 -22.91 22.36 -10.94
N LYS A 104 -23.87 21.56 -10.46
CA LYS A 104 -24.10 21.28 -9.03
C LYS A 104 -24.20 19.79 -8.70
N LYS A 105 -25.02 19.05 -9.44
CA LYS A 105 -25.30 17.62 -9.22
C LYS A 105 -25.09 16.76 -10.46
N THR A 106 -25.31 17.33 -11.64
CA THR A 106 -25.24 16.63 -12.92
C THR A 106 -24.06 17.13 -13.73
N GLY A 107 -23.65 16.33 -14.72
CA GLY A 107 -22.46 16.60 -15.51
C GLY A 107 -21.23 15.87 -14.99
N ILE A 108 -20.37 15.50 -15.93
CA ILE A 108 -19.19 14.70 -15.70
C ILE A 108 -18.17 15.48 -14.88
N THR A 109 -17.90 16.73 -15.24
CA THR A 109 -16.91 17.55 -14.52
C THR A 109 -17.37 17.89 -13.12
N THR A 110 -18.68 18.12 -12.94
CA THR A 110 -19.31 18.39 -11.64
C THR A 110 -19.17 17.20 -10.69
N THR A 111 -19.53 16.00 -11.14
CA THR A 111 -19.46 14.78 -10.31
C THR A 111 -18.02 14.40 -9.99
N ILE A 112 -17.11 14.51 -10.96
CA ILE A 112 -15.67 14.30 -10.75
C ILE A 112 -15.12 15.33 -9.75
N GLY A 113 -15.43 16.61 -9.92
CA GLY A 113 -14.95 17.68 -9.02
C GLY A 113 -15.41 17.49 -7.57
N SER A 114 -16.68 17.10 -7.37
CA SER A 114 -17.21 16.80 -6.03
C SER A 114 -16.51 15.60 -5.39
N ASN A 115 -16.27 14.53 -6.15
CA ASN A 115 -15.59 13.35 -5.62
C ASN A 115 -14.11 13.61 -5.33
N LEU A 116 -13.41 14.33 -6.20
CA LEU A 116 -12.03 14.76 -5.96
C LEU A 116 -11.94 15.58 -4.67
N THR A 117 -12.86 16.52 -4.46
CA THR A 117 -12.92 17.31 -3.22
C THR A 117 -13.12 16.42 -2.00
N SER A 118 -14.01 15.42 -2.08
CA SER A 118 -14.24 14.45 -1.01
C SER A 118 -12.98 13.61 -0.71
N TRP A 119 -12.33 13.08 -1.75
CA TRP A 119 -11.15 12.24 -1.60
C TRP A 119 -9.94 13.00 -1.05
N LEU A 120 -9.77 14.27 -1.44
CA LEU A 120 -8.69 15.15 -1.00
C LEU A 120 -8.99 15.87 0.32
N SER A 121 -10.19 15.73 0.87
CA SER A 121 -10.55 16.35 2.14
C SER A 121 -9.75 15.78 3.31
N THR A 122 -9.74 16.50 4.43
CA THR A 122 -9.09 16.06 5.68
C THR A 122 -9.72 14.81 6.29
N THR A 123 -10.92 14.44 5.85
CA THR A 123 -11.63 13.20 6.22
C THR A 123 -11.75 12.24 5.03
N GLY A 124 -11.06 12.54 3.94
CA GLY A 124 -11.13 11.81 2.69
C GLY A 124 -10.35 10.50 2.72
N ILE A 125 -10.60 9.67 1.71
CA ILE A 125 -9.98 8.35 1.60
C ILE A 125 -8.45 8.40 1.47
N ILE A 126 -7.89 9.46 0.87
CA ILE A 126 -6.43 9.61 0.76
C ILE A 126 -5.83 9.85 2.15
N LYS A 127 -6.43 10.74 2.93
CA LYS A 127 -6.00 11.00 4.32
C LYS A 127 -6.14 9.75 5.19
N ALA A 128 -7.24 9.01 5.04
CA ALA A 128 -7.45 7.76 5.75
C ALA A 128 -6.38 6.71 5.39
N ALA A 129 -5.98 6.61 4.11
CA ALA A 129 -4.89 5.75 3.67
C ALA A 129 -3.56 6.15 4.32
N THR A 130 -3.21 7.43 4.28
CA THR A 130 -1.98 7.96 4.90
C THR A 130 -1.97 7.69 6.40
N ASP A 131 -3.07 7.95 7.10
CA ASP A 131 -3.19 7.69 8.54
C ASP A 131 -3.09 6.20 8.87
N GLY A 132 -3.68 5.35 8.03
CA GLY A 132 -3.57 3.89 8.14
C GLY A 132 -2.12 3.42 8.03
N VAL A 133 -1.38 3.91 7.04
CA VAL A 133 0.05 3.60 6.87
C VAL A 133 0.87 4.09 8.05
N SER A 134 0.66 5.34 8.51
CA SER A 134 1.36 5.85 9.70
C SER A 134 1.06 5.04 10.96
N LYS A 135 -0.19 4.58 11.15
CA LYS A 135 -0.55 3.69 12.27
C LYS A 135 0.15 2.34 12.17
N THR A 136 0.18 1.73 10.99
CA THR A 136 0.90 0.47 10.76
C THR A 136 2.39 0.63 11.02
N LEU A 137 3.01 1.72 10.54
CA LEU A 137 4.42 2.02 10.82
C LEU A 137 4.67 2.14 12.32
N ASN A 138 3.86 2.92 13.04
CA ASN A 138 3.98 3.09 14.48
C ASN A 138 3.81 1.77 15.24
N LYS A 139 2.88 0.91 14.79
CA LYS A 139 2.70 -0.43 15.37
C LYS A 139 3.93 -1.30 15.12
N LEU A 140 4.46 -1.31 13.90
CA LEU A 140 5.64 -2.08 13.54
C LEU A 140 6.87 -1.64 14.34
N THR A 141 7.06 -0.34 14.55
CA THR A 141 8.13 0.18 15.41
C THR A 141 7.99 -0.30 16.85
N LYS A 142 6.77 -0.30 17.40
CA LYS A 142 6.51 -0.83 18.75
C LYS A 142 6.79 -2.33 18.85
N ASP A 143 6.32 -3.08 17.86
CA ASP A 143 6.51 -4.53 17.81
C ASP A 143 8.02 -4.87 17.67
N TYR A 144 8.77 -4.10 16.88
CA TYR A 144 10.23 -4.20 16.77
C TYR A 144 10.94 -3.93 18.10
N ASN A 145 10.63 -2.82 18.77
CA ASN A 145 11.26 -2.47 20.05
C ASN A 145 10.97 -3.55 21.10
N ALA A 146 9.73 -4.02 21.19
CA ALA A 146 9.36 -5.10 22.12
C ALA A 146 10.09 -6.41 21.82
N ALA A 147 10.36 -6.71 20.54
CA ALA A 147 11.17 -7.87 20.16
C ALA A 147 12.64 -7.69 20.55
N SER A 148 13.21 -6.49 20.33
CA SER A 148 14.57 -6.15 20.77
C SER A 148 14.73 -6.32 22.28
N ASP A 149 13.82 -5.74 23.07
CA ASP A 149 13.85 -5.83 24.54
C ASP A 149 13.81 -7.29 25.03
N ARG A 150 13.01 -8.14 24.36
CA ARG A 150 12.93 -9.58 24.67
C ARG A 150 14.24 -10.30 24.38
N ILE A 151 14.89 -9.97 23.26
CA ILE A 151 16.19 -10.54 22.90
C ILE A 151 17.23 -10.15 23.95
N ASP A 152 17.28 -8.87 24.33
CA ASP A 152 18.23 -8.37 25.33
C ASP A 152 18.02 -9.03 26.69
N ALA A 153 16.77 -9.17 27.14
CA ALA A 153 16.43 -9.87 28.37
C ALA A 153 16.84 -11.36 28.33
N GLN A 154 16.64 -12.02 27.19
CA GLN A 154 17.01 -13.42 27.02
C GLN A 154 18.53 -13.62 27.01
N VAL A 155 19.27 -12.72 26.36
CA VAL A 155 20.75 -12.71 26.39
C VAL A 155 21.26 -12.47 27.81
N ALA A 156 20.69 -11.52 28.54
CA ALA A 156 21.06 -11.25 29.93
C ALA A 156 20.85 -12.47 30.83
N ARG A 157 19.68 -13.12 30.72
CA ARG A 157 19.38 -14.36 31.43
C ARG A 157 20.36 -15.48 31.09
N TYR A 158 20.69 -15.68 29.82
CA TYR A 158 21.66 -16.69 29.41
C TYR A 158 23.07 -16.41 29.93
N LYS A 159 23.49 -15.14 29.99
CA LYS A 159 24.76 -14.77 30.63
C LYS A 159 24.78 -15.15 32.11
N GLU A 160 23.72 -14.83 32.84
CA GLU A 160 23.62 -15.17 34.27
C GLU A 160 23.61 -16.68 34.50
N GLN A 161 22.83 -17.43 33.71
CA GLN A 161 22.82 -18.89 33.77
C GLN A 161 24.20 -19.49 33.46
N PHE A 162 24.92 -18.93 32.48
CA PHE A 162 26.26 -19.38 32.13
C PHE A 162 27.26 -19.12 33.27
N THR A 163 27.21 -17.96 33.92
CA THR A 163 28.04 -17.67 35.10
C THR A 163 27.73 -18.61 36.27
N GLN A 164 26.45 -18.91 36.53
CA GLN A 164 26.08 -19.88 37.57
C GLN A 164 26.56 -21.29 37.24
N LEU A 165 26.49 -21.70 35.98
CA LEU A 165 27.03 -22.98 35.51
C LEU A 165 28.55 -23.06 35.69
N ASP A 166 29.28 -21.97 35.47
CA ASP A 166 30.74 -21.90 35.68
C ASP A 166 31.13 -22.04 37.16
N VAL A 167 30.37 -21.40 38.05
CA VAL A 167 30.53 -21.54 39.52
C VAL A 167 30.21 -22.96 39.97
N LEU A 168 29.15 -23.57 39.44
CA LEU A 168 28.78 -24.96 39.74
C LEU A 168 29.86 -25.92 39.26
N MET A 169 30.38 -25.72 38.03
CA MET A 169 31.46 -26.54 37.46
C MET A 169 32.72 -26.46 38.32
N THR A 170 33.10 -25.26 38.76
CA THR A 170 34.23 -25.04 39.68
C THR A 170 34.01 -25.77 41.01
N SER A 171 32.82 -25.66 41.59
CA SER A 171 32.46 -26.33 42.85
C SER A 171 32.48 -27.85 42.72
N LEU A 172 31.99 -28.39 41.61
CA LEU A 172 32.03 -29.82 41.30
C LEU A 172 33.47 -30.32 41.11
N ASN A 173 34.32 -29.53 40.45
CA ASN A 173 35.75 -29.85 40.31
C ASN A 173 36.44 -29.87 41.67
N SER A 174 36.23 -28.87 42.53
CA SER A 174 36.79 -28.86 43.89
C SER A 174 36.31 -30.04 44.73
N THR A 175 35.02 -30.39 44.63
CA THR A 175 34.44 -31.55 45.32
C THR A 175 35.05 -32.86 44.82
N SER A 176 35.22 -33.00 43.51
CA SER A 176 35.88 -34.15 42.88
C SER A 176 37.32 -34.31 43.39
N SER A 177 38.11 -33.23 43.39
CA SER A 177 39.48 -33.25 43.92
C SER A 177 39.53 -33.64 45.40
N TYR A 178 38.63 -33.10 46.24
CA TYR A 178 38.56 -33.45 47.65
C TYR A 178 38.23 -34.94 47.87
N LEU A 179 37.27 -35.48 47.12
CA LEU A 179 36.91 -36.90 47.19
C LEU A 179 38.07 -37.79 46.75
N THR A 180 38.75 -37.45 45.65
CA THR A 180 39.96 -38.17 45.20
C THR A 180 41.03 -38.19 46.28
N GLN A 181 41.32 -37.03 46.88
CA GLN A 181 42.33 -36.93 47.95
C GLN A 181 41.96 -37.78 49.17
N GLN A 182 40.67 -37.83 49.54
CA GLN A 182 40.22 -38.71 50.62
C GLN A 182 40.35 -40.19 50.29
N PHE A 183 40.05 -40.60 49.05
CA PHE A 183 40.26 -41.98 48.62
C PHE A 183 41.74 -42.36 48.60
N GLU A 184 42.64 -41.48 48.15
CA GLU A 184 44.09 -41.72 48.15
C GLU A 184 44.64 -41.87 49.58
N ASN A 185 44.25 -40.98 50.49
CA ASN A 185 44.69 -41.03 51.89
C ASN A 185 44.19 -42.29 52.61
N ASN A 186 42.96 -42.74 52.32
CA ASN A 186 42.40 -43.96 52.90
C ASN A 186 43.04 -45.22 52.28
N SER A 187 43.45 -45.16 51.01
CA SER A 187 44.14 -46.26 50.32
C SER A 187 45.60 -46.44 50.78
N ASN A 188 46.28 -45.35 51.17
CA ASN A 188 47.65 -45.38 51.72
C ASN A 188 47.70 -45.71 53.24
N SER A 189 46.56 -45.83 53.90
CA SER A 189 46.46 -46.14 55.34
C SER A 189 46.30 -47.65 55.63
N LYS A 190 46.69 -48.52 54.68
CA LYS A 190 46.72 -49.98 54.81
C LYS A 190 48.09 -50.54 54.52
#